data_AF-A0A9Q0BIT8-F1
#
_entry.id   AF-A0A9Q0BIT8-F1
#
_cell.length_a   1.000
_cell.length_b   1.000
_cell.length_c   1.000
_cell.angle_alpha   90.00
_cell.angle_beta   90.00
_cell.angle_gamma   90.00
#
_symmetry.space_group_name_H-M   'P 1'
#
loop_
_entity.id
_entity.type
_entity.pdbx_description
1 polymer ?
#
loop_
_entity_poly.entity_id
_entity_poly.type
_entity_poly.pdbx_seq_one_letter_code
_entity_poly.pdbx_strand_id
1 'polypeptide(L)'
;MWGFCLVLILACATGEYSEVQVVQEMDNFLENPHYLKNHEIGELFTQLAKDYPDLAQTYTIGKSLEDRPIYALALSAPTGESKNGDLLRPMVKLVANIRGDETVGRQMVLYMAEYLATHYDGDTEVQDLLNRTEIHFLPTCNPDGFAKAQVSH
;
A
#
# COMPACT_ATOMS: atom_id res chain seq x y z
N MET A 1 53.17 -23.68 12.03
CA MET A 1 53.32 -22.21 12.03
C MET A 1 51.91 -21.64 12.07
N TRP A 2 51.28 -21.56 13.24
CA TRP A 2 51.36 -20.46 14.22
C TRP A 2 50.80 -19.14 13.67
N GLY A 3 49.70 -18.67 14.27
CA GLY A 3 49.16 -17.35 14.05
C GLY A 3 47.69 -17.17 14.46
N PHE A 4 47.29 -17.61 15.66
CA PHE A 4 46.08 -17.10 16.31
C PHE A 4 46.29 -15.61 16.61
N CYS A 5 45.41 -14.74 16.13
CA CYS A 5 45.32 -13.37 16.63
C CYS A 5 44.06 -13.26 17.50
N LEU A 6 44.31 -13.27 18.81
CA LEU A 6 43.35 -12.94 19.86
C LEU A 6 43.15 -11.41 19.80
N VAL A 7 41.92 -10.92 19.58
CA VAL A 7 41.58 -9.53 19.90
C VAL A 7 40.65 -9.55 21.12
N LEU A 8 41.19 -9.04 22.22
CA LEU A 8 40.53 -8.88 23.50
C LEU A 8 39.38 -7.86 23.41
N ILE A 9 38.27 -8.26 24.01
CA ILE A 9 37.03 -7.51 24.20
C ILE A 9 37.26 -6.30 25.11
N LEU A 10 36.81 -5.12 24.70
CA LEU A 10 36.47 -4.02 25.62
C LEU A 10 34.95 -3.93 25.67
N ALA A 11 34.36 -4.42 26.76
CA ALA A 11 32.94 -4.27 27.04
C ALA A 11 32.68 -2.86 27.59
N CYS A 12 31.90 -2.04 26.88
CA CYS A 12 31.16 -0.93 27.48
C CYS A 12 29.97 -0.55 26.57
N ALA A 13 28.81 -0.38 27.21
CA ALA A 13 27.47 -0.15 26.67
C ALA A 13 26.78 -1.38 26.03
N THR A 14 25.96 -2.05 26.85
CA THR A 14 24.90 -2.96 26.44
C THR A 14 23.86 -2.20 25.62
N GLY A 15 24.06 -2.13 24.31
CA GLY A 15 22.98 -1.95 23.35
C GLY A 15 22.78 -3.30 22.68
N GLU A 16 21.62 -3.92 22.86
CA GLU A 16 21.17 -4.96 21.94
C GLU A 16 21.08 -4.30 20.56
N TYR A 17 22.05 -4.57 19.70
CA TYR A 17 21.90 -4.25 18.28
C TYR A 17 20.90 -5.27 17.75
N SER A 18 19.65 -4.86 17.59
CA SER A 18 18.67 -5.62 16.84
C SER A 18 19.23 -5.81 15.42
N GLU A 19 19.44 -7.07 15.06
CA GLU A 19 19.68 -7.45 13.67
C GLU A 19 18.53 -6.85 12.85
N VAL A 20 18.85 -6.03 11.85
CA VAL A 20 17.84 -5.57 10.90
C VAL A 20 17.37 -6.81 10.17
N GLN A 21 16.20 -7.31 10.57
CA GLN A 21 15.54 -8.38 9.84
C GLN A 21 15.18 -7.79 8.49
N VAL A 22 15.93 -8.17 7.46
CA VAL A 22 15.51 -7.97 6.08
C VAL A 22 14.25 -8.81 5.93
N VAL A 23 13.08 -8.16 5.98
CA VAL A 23 11.81 -8.78 5.66
C VAL A 23 11.96 -9.31 4.24
N GLN A 24 12.17 -10.61 4.14
CA GLN A 24 12.28 -11.30 2.87
C GLN A 24 10.88 -11.83 2.53
N GLU A 25 9.93 -10.91 2.36
CA GLU A 25 8.64 -11.22 1.77
C GLU A 25 8.70 -10.78 0.31
N MET A 26 8.41 -11.72 -0.59
CA MET A 26 8.34 -11.43 -2.02
C MET A 26 7.11 -10.54 -2.23
N ASP A 27 7.33 -9.22 -2.11
CA ASP A 27 6.45 -8.20 -2.65
C ASP A 27 6.36 -8.41 -4.16
N ASN A 28 5.47 -9.31 -4.59
CA ASN A 28 5.29 -9.69 -5.99
C ASN A 28 5.03 -8.45 -6.88
N PHE A 29 4.52 -7.37 -6.29
CA PHE A 29 4.26 -6.10 -6.96
C PHE A 29 5.53 -5.29 -7.32
N LEU A 30 6.70 -5.64 -6.78
CA LEU A 30 7.99 -5.04 -7.11
C LEU A 30 8.79 -5.85 -8.14
N GLU A 31 8.34 -7.06 -8.52
CA GLU A 31 9.09 -7.91 -9.47
C GLU A 31 9.13 -7.34 -10.89
N ASN A 32 8.05 -6.68 -11.33
CA ASN A 32 7.96 -6.04 -12.64
C ASN A 32 7.33 -4.64 -12.52
N PRO A 33 8.08 -3.65 -12.00
CA PRO A 33 7.53 -2.33 -11.70
C PRO A 33 7.22 -1.57 -12.99
N HIS A 34 5.97 -1.16 -13.14
CA HIS A 34 5.52 -0.34 -14.26
C HIS A 34 4.33 0.55 -13.85
N TYR A 35 4.10 1.63 -14.60
CA TYR A 35 2.99 2.53 -14.32
C TYR A 35 1.66 1.95 -14.81
N LEU A 36 0.79 1.54 -13.88
CA LEU A 36 -0.55 1.06 -14.19
C LEU A 36 -1.42 2.13 -14.90
N LYS A 37 -1.98 1.73 -16.04
CA LYS A 37 -3.06 2.41 -16.76
C LYS A 37 -4.33 2.39 -15.92
N ASN A 38 -5.30 3.21 -16.32
CA ASN A 38 -6.52 3.38 -15.53
C ASN A 38 -7.31 2.08 -15.33
N HIS A 39 -7.41 1.22 -16.35
CA HIS A 39 -8.12 -0.05 -16.24
C HIS A 39 -7.39 -1.05 -15.34
N GLU A 40 -6.06 -1.12 -15.43
CA GLU A 40 -5.21 -1.98 -14.59
C GLU A 40 -5.35 -1.62 -13.09
N ILE A 41 -5.53 -0.34 -12.75
CA ILE A 41 -5.87 0.07 -11.37
C ILE A 41 -7.21 -0.53 -10.93
N GLY A 42 -8.22 -0.47 -11.79
CA GLY A 42 -9.54 -1.05 -11.49
C GLY A 42 -9.48 -2.57 -11.33
N GLU A 43 -8.68 -3.25 -12.16
CA GLU A 43 -8.43 -4.69 -12.07
C GLU A 43 -7.71 -5.05 -10.77
N LEU A 44 -6.65 -4.33 -10.41
CA LEU A 44 -5.93 -4.51 -9.15
C LEU A 44 -6.85 -4.35 -7.94
N PHE A 45 -7.62 -3.26 -7.85
CA PHE A 45 -8.53 -3.04 -6.72
C PHE A 45 -9.66 -4.06 -6.66
N THR A 46 -10.15 -4.52 -7.82
CA THR A 46 -11.13 -5.60 -7.87
C THR A 46 -10.54 -6.92 -7.39
N GLN A 47 -9.29 -7.20 -7.75
CA GLN A 47 -8.56 -8.39 -7.32
C GLN A 47 -8.31 -8.36 -5.81
N LEU A 48 -7.83 -7.24 -5.25
CA LEU A 48 -7.65 -7.07 -3.81
C LEU A 48 -8.96 -7.23 -3.03
N ALA A 49 -10.06 -6.63 -3.49
CA ALA A 49 -11.37 -6.79 -2.86
C ALA A 49 -11.90 -8.24 -2.94
N LYS A 50 -11.48 -9.01 -3.94
CA LYS A 50 -11.84 -10.42 -4.10
C LYS A 50 -11.00 -11.33 -3.20
N ASP A 51 -9.70 -11.06 -3.10
CA ASP A 51 -8.77 -11.87 -2.32
C ASP A 51 -8.88 -11.60 -0.81
N TYR A 52 -9.22 -10.36 -0.45
CA TYR A 52 -9.36 -9.91 0.94
C TYR A 52 -10.75 -9.30 1.21
N PRO A 53 -11.85 -10.07 1.06
CA PRO A 53 -13.22 -9.53 1.06
C PRO A 53 -13.68 -8.91 2.39
N ASP A 54 -13.08 -9.33 3.51
CA ASP A 54 -13.38 -8.77 4.83
C ASP A 54 -12.53 -7.53 5.17
N LEU A 55 -11.49 -7.25 4.39
CA LEU A 55 -10.54 -6.15 4.59
C LEU A 55 -10.71 -5.04 3.55
N ALA A 56 -10.99 -5.41 2.30
CA ALA A 56 -10.85 -4.55 1.14
C ALA A 56 -12.18 -4.33 0.43
N GLN A 57 -12.53 -3.05 0.24
CA GLN A 57 -13.71 -2.63 -0.51
C GLN A 57 -13.31 -1.69 -1.65
N THR A 58 -13.51 -2.15 -2.89
CA THR A 58 -13.32 -1.30 -4.08
C THR A 58 -14.58 -0.50 -4.39
N TYR A 59 -14.42 0.75 -4.82
CA TYR A 59 -15.51 1.63 -5.25
C TYR A 59 -15.02 2.66 -6.26
N THR A 60 -15.96 3.39 -6.86
CA THR A 60 -15.68 4.48 -7.79
C THR A 60 -16.27 5.77 -7.25
N ILE A 61 -15.51 6.86 -7.27
CA ILE A 61 -15.97 8.17 -6.75
C ILE A 61 -16.56 9.08 -7.84
N GLY A 62 -16.56 8.60 -9.09
CA GLY A 62 -17.07 9.32 -10.23
C GLY A 62 -16.31 8.96 -11.49
N LYS A 63 -16.46 9.80 -12.51
CA LYS A 63 -15.74 9.70 -13.78
C LYS A 63 -15.03 11.01 -14.09
N SER A 64 -13.96 10.92 -14.85
CA SER A 64 -13.26 12.08 -15.41
C SER A 64 -14.04 12.74 -16.55
N LEU A 65 -13.46 13.78 -17.16
CA LEU A 65 -14.07 14.48 -18.29
C LEU A 65 -14.10 13.61 -19.56
N GLU A 66 -13.14 12.68 -19.71
CA GLU A 66 -13.12 11.69 -20.80
C GLU A 66 -13.79 10.36 -20.42
N ASP A 67 -14.74 10.39 -19.47
CA ASP A 67 -15.52 9.23 -19.01
C ASP A 67 -14.70 8.09 -18.38
N ARG A 68 -13.47 8.35 -17.92
CA ARG A 68 -12.66 7.34 -17.24
C ARG A 68 -13.10 7.21 -15.78
N PRO A 69 -13.42 6.01 -15.29
CA PRO A 69 -13.76 5.80 -13.88
C PRO A 69 -12.59 6.17 -12.96
N ILE A 70 -12.91 6.79 -11.84
CA ILE A 70 -11.96 7.15 -10.79
C ILE A 70 -12.08 6.12 -9.66
N TYR A 71 -11.19 5.14 -9.69
CA TYR A 71 -11.16 4.02 -8.75
C TYR A 71 -10.59 4.43 -7.40
N ALA A 72 -11.17 3.85 -6.34
CA ALA A 72 -10.67 3.95 -4.99
C ALA A 72 -10.81 2.60 -4.28
N LEU A 73 -9.95 2.36 -3.30
CA LEU A 73 -9.98 1.20 -2.42
C LEU A 73 -10.10 1.68 -0.98
N ALA A 74 -10.95 1.07 -0.17
CA ALA A 74 -10.94 1.22 1.28
C ALA A 74 -10.36 -0.06 1.90
N LEU A 75 -9.41 0.09 2.81
CA LEU A 75 -8.90 -1.00 3.65
C LEU A 75 -9.25 -0.72 5.10
N SER A 76 -9.88 -1.69 5.76
CA SER A 76 -10.18 -1.65 7.19
C SER A 76 -10.47 -3.06 7.70
N ALA A 77 -9.93 -3.43 8.85
CA ALA A 77 -10.20 -4.74 9.42
C ALA A 77 -11.67 -4.88 9.86
N PRO A 78 -12.28 -6.07 9.76
CA PRO A 78 -13.68 -6.26 10.13
C PRO A 78 -13.92 -5.97 11.62
N THR A 79 -14.94 -5.15 11.92
CA THR A 79 -15.29 -4.73 13.30
C THR A 79 -16.36 -5.62 13.93
N GLY A 80 -16.05 -6.87 14.30
CA GLY A 80 -16.99 -7.71 15.06
C GLY A 80 -18.44 -7.67 14.58
N GLU A 81 -19.43 -7.72 15.48
CA GLU A 81 -20.87 -7.74 15.14
C GLU A 81 -21.41 -6.43 14.51
N SER A 82 -20.64 -5.35 14.44
CA SER A 82 -21.11 -4.09 13.84
C SER A 82 -20.73 -4.00 12.37
N LYS A 83 -21.72 -4.24 11.50
CA LYS A 83 -21.61 -4.01 10.04
C LYS A 83 -21.48 -2.53 9.64
N ASN A 84 -21.63 -1.61 10.59
CA ASN A 84 -21.59 -0.16 10.33
C ASN A 84 -20.21 0.45 10.61
N GLY A 85 -19.16 -0.37 10.68
CA GLY A 85 -17.88 0.05 11.19
C GLY A 85 -17.96 0.38 12.68
N ASP A 86 -16.80 0.59 13.29
CA ASP A 86 -16.72 1.25 14.58
C ASP A 86 -16.88 2.76 14.30
N LEU A 87 -17.97 3.39 14.77
CA LEU A 87 -18.23 4.83 14.58
C LEU A 87 -17.08 5.72 15.06
N LEU A 88 -16.18 5.18 15.90
CA LEU A 88 -15.02 5.87 16.44
C LEU A 88 -13.74 5.60 15.65
N ARG A 89 -13.77 4.72 14.63
CA ARG A 89 -12.61 4.43 13.80
C ARG A 89 -12.27 5.64 12.90
N PRO A 90 -11.08 6.22 13.03
CA PRO A 90 -10.65 7.31 12.15
C PRO A 90 -10.54 6.85 10.68
N MET A 91 -11.06 7.68 9.78
CA MET A 91 -10.90 7.52 8.34
C MET A 91 -9.77 8.42 7.83
N VAL A 92 -8.84 7.84 7.07
CA VAL A 92 -7.73 8.53 6.41
C VAL A 92 -7.86 8.34 4.91
N LYS A 93 -7.50 9.37 4.13
CA LYS A 93 -7.47 9.27 2.67
C LYS A 93 -6.10 9.63 2.12
N LEU A 94 -5.51 8.72 1.36
CA LEU A 94 -4.27 8.93 0.62
C LEU A 94 -4.61 9.25 -0.83
N VAL A 95 -4.34 10.49 -1.24
CA VAL A 95 -4.65 10.99 -2.58
C VAL A 95 -3.37 11.31 -3.33
N ALA A 96 -3.25 10.81 -4.55
CA ALA A 96 -2.12 11.09 -5.43
C ALA A 96 -2.55 11.53 -6.83
N ASN A 97 -1.56 11.99 -7.61
CA ASN A 97 -1.68 12.23 -9.05
C ASN A 97 -2.88 13.14 -9.42
N ILE A 98 -3.06 14.22 -8.63
CA ILE A 98 -3.99 15.33 -8.95
C ILE A 98 -3.48 16.06 -10.21
N ARG A 99 -2.17 16.27 -10.28
CA ARG A 99 -1.46 16.61 -11.52
C ARG A 99 -1.08 15.30 -12.21
N GLY A 100 -1.62 15.07 -13.41
CA GLY A 100 -1.57 13.78 -14.10
C GLY A 100 -0.17 13.32 -14.51
N ASP A 101 0.75 14.27 -14.68
CA ASP A 101 2.16 14.11 -14.99
C ASP A 101 3.06 13.86 -13.76
N GLU A 102 2.55 14.04 -12.55
CA GLU A 102 3.25 13.68 -11.30
C GLU A 102 2.89 12.25 -10.89
N THR A 103 3.61 11.28 -11.45
CA THR A 103 3.19 9.88 -11.48
C THR A 103 3.75 9.03 -10.34
N VAL A 104 4.83 9.42 -9.67
CA VAL A 104 5.45 8.59 -8.61
C VAL A 104 4.47 8.30 -7.46
N GLY A 105 3.77 9.34 -6.98
CA GLY A 105 2.77 9.17 -5.91
C GLY A 105 1.62 8.24 -6.29
N ARG A 106 1.28 8.14 -7.58
CA ARG A 106 0.26 7.21 -8.10
C ARG A 106 0.63 5.77 -7.76
N GLN A 107 1.86 5.38 -8.05
CA GLN A 107 2.34 4.01 -7.79
C GLN A 107 2.58 3.76 -6.31
N MET A 108 3.11 4.75 -5.58
CA MET A 108 3.29 4.60 -4.13
C MET A 108 1.97 4.31 -3.40
N VAL A 109 0.87 4.96 -3.79
CA VAL A 109 -0.46 4.69 -3.22
C VAL A 109 -0.96 3.28 -3.57
N LEU A 110 -0.67 2.79 -4.78
CA LEU A 110 -1.04 1.44 -5.21
C LEU A 110 -0.24 0.38 -4.43
N TYR A 111 1.08 0.55 -4.34
CA TYR A 111 1.94 -0.35 -3.57
C TYR A 111 1.61 -0.35 -2.09
N MET A 112 1.29 0.81 -1.51
CA MET A 112 0.83 0.87 -0.12
C MET A 112 -0.47 0.08 0.08
N ALA A 113 -1.43 0.20 -0.85
CA ALA A 113 -2.68 -0.54 -0.78
C ALA A 113 -2.45 -2.06 -0.87
N GLU A 114 -1.61 -2.49 -1.81
CA GLU A 114 -1.28 -3.90 -2.01
C GLU A 114 -0.51 -4.47 -0.81
N TYR A 115 0.53 -3.77 -0.35
CA TYR A 115 1.31 -4.13 0.84
C TYR A 115 0.43 -4.31 2.08
N LEU A 116 -0.42 -3.32 2.39
CA LEU A 116 -1.27 -3.37 3.57
C LEU A 116 -2.32 -4.49 3.48
N ALA A 117 -2.80 -4.81 2.28
CA ALA A 117 -3.72 -5.93 2.09
C ALA A 117 -3.01 -7.29 2.24
N THR A 118 -1.83 -7.46 1.62
CA THR A 118 -1.13 -8.75 1.61
C THR A 118 -0.45 -9.10 2.92
N HIS A 119 -0.04 -8.10 3.70
CA HIS A 119 0.69 -8.30 4.97
C HIS A 119 -0.21 -8.28 6.19
N TYR A 120 -1.52 -8.08 6.04
CA TYR A 120 -2.45 -8.10 7.18
C TYR A 120 -2.34 -9.42 7.95
N ASP A 121 -2.23 -10.56 7.27
CA ASP A 121 -2.04 -11.87 7.91
C ASP A 121 -0.55 -12.21 8.06
N GLY A 122 0.21 -11.44 8.84
CA GLY A 122 1.61 -11.74 9.10
C GLY A 122 2.38 -10.62 9.78
N ASP A 123 1.99 -9.38 9.54
CA ASP A 123 2.63 -8.20 10.10
C ASP A 123 1.75 -7.56 11.19
N THR A 124 2.23 -7.58 12.43
CA THR A 124 1.51 -7.03 13.59
C THR A 124 1.32 -5.51 13.51
N GLU A 125 2.23 -4.79 12.87
CA GLU A 125 2.12 -3.33 12.69
C GLU A 125 1.02 -3.00 11.66
N VAL A 126 0.95 -3.76 10.57
CA VAL A 126 -0.13 -3.65 9.57
C VAL A 126 -1.48 -3.98 10.19
N GLN A 127 -1.55 -5.05 11.00
CA GLN A 127 -2.78 -5.38 11.73
C GLN A 127 -3.20 -4.27 12.68
N ASP A 128 -2.30 -3.77 13.51
CA ASP A 128 -2.60 -2.70 14.47
C ASP A 128 -3.10 -1.44 13.76
N LEU A 129 -2.51 -1.10 12.61
CA LEU A 129 -2.95 0.01 11.77
C LEU A 129 -4.38 -0.20 11.25
N LEU A 130 -4.65 -1.31 10.56
CA LEU A 130 -5.95 -1.56 9.90
C LEU A 130 -7.07 -1.94 10.88
N ASN A 131 -6.73 -2.42 12.08
CA ASN A 131 -7.69 -2.63 13.17
C ASN A 131 -8.21 -1.31 13.74
N ARG A 132 -7.40 -0.25 13.70
CA ARG A 132 -7.69 1.05 14.32
C ARG A 132 -8.04 2.14 13.34
N THR A 133 -7.84 1.93 12.04
CA THR A 133 -8.05 2.95 11.01
C THR A 133 -8.76 2.35 9.80
N GLU A 134 -9.53 3.19 9.10
CA GLU A 134 -10.00 2.91 7.75
C GLU A 134 -9.22 3.81 6.79
N ILE A 135 -8.55 3.21 5.81
CA ILE A 135 -7.66 3.93 4.89
C ILE A 135 -8.23 3.83 3.48
N HIS A 136 -8.52 4.99 2.88
CA HIS A 136 -8.98 5.11 1.51
C HIS A 136 -7.83 5.50 0.58
N PHE A 137 -7.58 4.68 -0.42
CA PHE A 137 -6.54 4.86 -1.43
C PHE A 137 -7.16 5.43 -2.70
N LEU A 138 -6.72 6.62 -3.10
CA LEU A 138 -7.11 7.28 -4.34
C LEU A 138 -5.85 7.55 -5.18
N PRO A 139 -5.43 6.60 -6.03
CA PRO A 139 -4.14 6.67 -6.72
C PRO A 139 -4.10 7.77 -7.78
N THR A 140 -5.24 8.17 -8.33
CA THR A 140 -5.33 9.29 -9.27
C THR A 140 -6.65 10.04 -9.14
N CYS A 141 -6.57 11.38 -9.11
CA CYS A 141 -7.74 12.25 -9.32
C CYS A 141 -7.85 12.73 -10.77
N ASN A 142 -6.86 12.42 -11.61
CA ASN A 142 -6.73 12.96 -12.95
C ASN A 142 -6.27 11.87 -13.94
N PRO A 143 -7.12 10.85 -14.17
CA PRO A 143 -6.77 9.75 -15.07
C PRO A 143 -6.60 10.20 -16.53
N ASP A 144 -7.27 11.29 -16.94
CA ASP A 144 -7.13 11.86 -18.28
C ASP A 144 -5.77 12.52 -18.47
N GLY A 145 -5.32 13.32 -17.50
CA GLY A 145 -4.01 13.96 -17.52
C GLY A 145 -2.88 12.94 -17.54
N PHE A 146 -2.99 11.88 -16.75
CA PHE A 146 -2.03 10.76 -16.78
C PHE A 146 -1.97 10.08 -18.15
N ALA A 147 -3.13 9.76 -18.73
CA ALA A 147 -3.19 9.12 -20.04
C ALA A 147 -2.55 9.99 -21.13
N LYS A 148 -2.72 11.31 -21.07
CA LYS A 148 -2.08 12.26 -22.00
C LYS A 148 -0.57 12.34 -21.80
N ALA A 149 -0.11 12.42 -20.56
CA ALA A 149 1.32 12.49 -20.24
C ALA A 149 2.09 11.24 -20.69
N GLN A 150 1.46 10.06 -20.70
CA GLN A 150 2.07 8.84 -21.22
C GLN A 150 2.21 8.81 -22.75
N VAL A 151 1.37 9.55 -23.49
CA VAL A 151 1.44 9.60 -24.97
C VAL A 151 2.50 10.60 -25.45
N SER A 152 2.94 11.52 -24.59
CA SER A 152 3.93 12.56 -24.92
C SER A 152 5.40 12.16 -24.71
N HIS A 153 5.68 10.91 -24.37
CA HIS A 153 7.04 10.39 -24.17
C HIS A 153 7.37 9.24 -25.11
#